data_AF-A0A9Q0D7U0-F1
#
_entry.id   AF-A0A9Q0D7U0-F1
#
_cell.length_a   1.000
_cell.length_b   1.000
_cell.length_c   1.000
_cell.angle_alpha   90.00
_cell.angle_beta   90.00
_cell.angle_gamma   90.00
#
_symmetry.space_group_name_H-M   'P 1'
#
loop_
_entity.id
_entity.type
_entity.pdbx_description
1 polymer ?
#
loop_
_entity_poly.entity_id
_entity_poly.type
_entity_poly.pdbx_seq_one_letter_code
_entity_poly.pdbx_strand_id
1 'polypeptide(L)' 'MHVSAFDADDNTTANGMVRYRILSQTPHSPIHNMFTINSETGDIVTVAAGLDRE' A
#
# COMPACT_ATOMS: atom_id res chain seq x y z
N MET A 1 0.45 -4.46 -8.02
CA MET A 1 1.67 -3.63 -7.94
C MET A 1 2.35 -3.96 -6.62
N HIS A 2 3.66 -3.80 -6.49
CA HIS A 2 4.41 -4.13 -5.29
C HIS A 2 5.43 -3.03 -5.00
N VAL A 3 5.63 -2.69 -3.72
CA VAL A 3 6.65 -1.74 -3.26
C VAL A 3 7.54 -2.38 -2.21
N SER A 4 8.81 -2.00 -2.19
CA SER A 4 9.81 -2.52 -1.25
C SER A 4 10.51 -1.37 -0.52
N ALA A 5 10.72 -1.52 0.78
CA ALA A 5 11.60 -0.69 1.59
C ALA A 5 12.43 -1.57 2.53
N PHE A 6 13.56 -1.04 3.00
CA PHE A 6 14.51 -1.76 3.85
C PHE A 6 15.00 -0.85 4.97
N ASP A 7 14.96 -1.36 6.19
CA ASP A 7 15.63 -0.79 7.36
C ASP A 7 16.87 -1.63 7.69
N ALA A 8 17.94 -1.01 8.18
CA ALA A 8 19.22 -1.68 8.42
C ALA A 8 19.27 -2.49 9.72
N ASP A 9 18.31 -2.29 10.63
CA ASP A 9 18.19 -3.04 11.87
C ASP A 9 17.69 -4.49 11.66
N ASP A 10 17.76 -5.31 12.71
CA ASP A 10 17.23 -6.68 12.70
C ASP A 10 15.71 -6.69 12.46
N ASN A 11 15.30 -7.29 11.33
CA ASN A 11 13.89 -7.37 10.90
C ASN A 11 12.99 -8.24 11.78
N THR A 12 13.57 -9.02 12.70
CA THR A 12 12.82 -9.78 13.72
C THR A 12 12.46 -8.92 14.93
N THR A 13 13.02 -7.71 15.03
CA THR A 13 12.73 -6.73 16.08
C THR A 13 11.84 -5.60 15.56
N ALA A 14 11.20 -4.88 16.48
CA ALA A 14 10.36 -3.73 16.10
C ALA A 14 11.14 -2.61 15.39
N ASN A 15 12.45 -2.49 15.61
CA ASN A 15 13.27 -1.44 15.05
C ASN A 15 13.52 -1.66 13.54
N GLY A 16 13.72 -2.92 13.12
CA GLY A 16 13.89 -3.27 11.71
C GLY A 16 12.57 -3.57 10.97
N MET A 17 11.42 -3.50 11.66
CA MET A 17 10.14 -3.89 11.08
C MET A 17 9.53 -2.77 10.23
N VAL A 18 9.58 -2.95 8.92
CA VAL A 18 8.96 -2.04 7.95
C VAL A 18 7.46 -2.31 7.84
N ARG A 19 6.65 -1.25 7.82
CA ARG A 19 5.21 -1.33 7.49
C ARG A 19 4.77 -0.28 6.50
N TYR A 20 3.80 -0.64 5.66
CA TYR A 20 3.30 0.19 4.57
C TYR A 20 1.91 0.77 4.85
N ARG A 21 1.69 2.02 4.42
CA ARG A 21 0.38 2.69 4.45
C ARG A 21 0.29 3.71 3.32
N ILE A 22 -0.84 3.71 2.61
CA ILE A 22 -1.16 4.78 1.65
C ILE A 22 -1.61 6.01 2.44
N LEU A 23 -0.92 7.13 2.25
CA LEU A 23 -1.25 8.40 2.90
C LEU A 23 -2.18 9.28 2.06
N SER A 24 -2.03 9.24 0.74
CA SER A 24 -2.83 10.01 -0.21
C SER A 24 -2.93 9.29 -1.54
N GLN A 25 -3.99 9.58 -2.29
CA GLN A 25 -4.21 9.12 -3.65
C GLN A 25 -4.63 10.33 -4.48
N THR A 26 -4.12 10.48 -5.69
CA THR A 26 -4.53 11.56 -6.61
C THR A 26 -4.71 10.95 -8.00
N PRO A 27 -5.84 11.19 -8.70
CA PRO A 27 -7.00 12.00 -8.30
C PRO A 27 -7.89 11.31 -7.23
N HIS A 28 -8.76 12.09 -6.57
CA HIS A 28 -9.79 11.56 -5.66
C HIS A 28 -11.06 11.06 -6.38
N SER A 29 -11.10 11.19 -7.71
CA SER A 29 -12.21 10.78 -8.57
C SER A 29 -11.82 9.53 -9.35
N PRO A 30 -12.72 8.55 -9.57
CA PRO A 30 -14.15 8.56 -9.22
C PRO A 30 -14.46 8.23 -7.75
N ILE A 31 -13.51 7.64 -7.02
CA ILE A 31 -13.68 7.28 -5.61
C ILE A 31 -12.40 7.61 -4.85
N HIS A 32 -12.56 8.10 -3.62
CA HIS A 32 -11.45 8.14 -2.69
C HIS A 32 -11.09 6.70 -2.26
N ASN A 33 -9.80 6.40 -2.06
CA ASN A 33 -9.31 5.10 -1.58
C ASN A 33 -9.57 3.91 -2.53
N MET A 34 -9.28 4.07 -3.82
CA MET A 34 -9.39 2.99 -4.82
C MET A 34 -8.42 1.83 -4.60
N PHE A 35 -7.31 2.09 -3.92
CA PHE A 35 -6.27 1.11 -3.63
C PHE A 35 -6.16 0.83 -2.14
N THR A 36 -5.84 -0.42 -1.82
CA THR A 36 -5.37 -0.83 -0.49
C THR A 36 -3.96 -1.40 -0.62
N ILE A 37 -3.20 -1.36 0.47
CA ILE A 37 -1.86 -1.90 0.57
C ILE A 37 -1.80 -2.91 1.72
N ASN A 38 -1.19 -4.07 1.48
CA ASN A 38 -0.83 -4.97 2.56
C ASN A 38 0.30 -4.34 3.38
N SER A 39 0.05 -4.12 4.67
CA SER A 39 0.98 -3.40 5.55
C SER A 39 2.28 -4.15 5.80
N GLU A 40 2.34 -5.46 5.57
CA GLU A 40 3.53 -6.29 5.78
C GLU A 40 4.28 -6.55 4.47
N THR A 41 3.56 -6.82 3.37
CA THR A 41 4.18 -7.21 2.10
C THR A 41 4.39 -6.05 1.13
N GLY A 42 3.68 -4.93 1.29
CA GLY A 42 3.74 -3.82 0.33
C GLY A 42 2.96 -4.09 -0.97
N ASP A 43 2.18 -5.15 -1.04
CA ASP A 43 1.33 -5.43 -2.20
C ASP A 43 0.17 -4.45 -2.28
N ILE A 44 0.02 -3.81 -3.44
CA ILE A 44 -1.04 -2.86 -3.73
C ILE A 44 -2.06 -3.52 -4.65
N VAL A 45 -3.30 -3.55 -4.19
CA VAL A 45 -4.46 -4.09 -4.91
C VAL A 45 -5.60 -3.08 -4.94
N THR A 46 -6.51 -3.25 -5.89
CA THR A 46 -7.68 -2.40 -6.06
C THR A 46 -8.83 -2.87 -5.17
N VAL A 47 -9.55 -1.93 -4.57
CA VAL A 47 -10.80 -2.21 -3.86
C VAL A 47 -11.88 -2.40 -4.92
N ALA A 48 -12.38 -3.63 -5.07
CA ALA A 48 -13.06 -4.14 -6.28
C ALA A 48 -14.44 -3.52 -6.65
N ALA A 49 -14.83 -2.37 -6.11
CA ALA A 49 -16.08 -1.70 -6.47
C ALA A 49 -15.80 -0.40 -7.22
N GLY A 50 -15.84 -0.44 -8.56
CA GLY A 50 -15.91 0.78 -9.39
C GLY A 50 -14.73 1.05 -10.34
N LEU A 51 -13.83 0.10 -10.55
CA LEU A 51 -12.90 0.15 -11.67
C LEU A 51 -13.59 -0.42 -12.92
N ASP A 52 -14.47 0.39 -13.50
CA ASP A 52 -14.83 0.16 -14.89
C ASP A 52 -13.62 0.50 -15.75
N ARG A 53 -13.27 -0.40 -16.66
CA ARG A 53 -12.26 -0.14 -17.69
C ARG A 53 -13.02 0.39 -18.89
N GLU A 54 -13.01 1.71 -19.08
CA GLU A 54 -13.29 2.28 -20.41
C GLU A 54 -12.12 2.00 -21.36
#